data_AF-A0A968U574-F1
#
_entry.id   AF-A0A968U574-F1
#
_cell.length_a   1.000
_cell.length_b   1.000
_cell.length_c   1.000
_cell.angle_alpha   90.00
_cell.angle_beta   90.00
_cell.angle_gamma   90.00
#
_symmetry.space_group_name_H-M   'P 1'
#
loop_
_entity.id
_entity.type
_entity.pdbx_description
1 polymer ?
#
loop_
_entity_poly.entity_id
_entity_poly.type
_entity_poly.pdbx_seq_one_letter_code
_entity_poly.pdbx_strand_id
1 'polypeptide(L)'
;MFETLRAFGQRLTSQRKPCIFNELKPVYEYVDLADAVQHLKALGAILQQHPEQLGITDYPLVFGFAGLGNVGQGALEIFDCLPTQEVLPTQLADLFQSRNYSPGTLFKCLLRKSDLLRNSLQQFDVQDYAAHPSHYHSILPDLLPYISV
;
A
#
# COMPACT_ATOMS: atom_id res chain seq x y z
N MET A 1 -6.19 -5.11 6.59
CA MET A 1 -5.74 -5.31 5.20
C MET A 1 -6.83 -5.92 4.32
N PHE A 2 -7.45 -7.06 4.67
CA PHE A 2 -8.52 -7.68 3.85
C PHE A 2 -9.65 -6.71 3.45
N GLU A 3 -10.28 -6.02 4.41
CA GLU A 3 -11.33 -5.05 4.10
C GLU A 3 -10.82 -3.86 3.27
N THR A 4 -9.57 -3.44 3.46
CA THR A 4 -8.94 -2.40 2.63
C THR A 4 -8.83 -2.84 1.17
N LEU A 5 -8.36 -4.07 0.92
CA LEU A 5 -8.26 -4.65 -0.43
C LEU A 5 -9.65 -4.83 -1.05
N ARG A 6 -10.62 -5.34 -0.28
CA ARG A 6 -12.00 -5.52 -0.74
C ARG A 6 -12.64 -4.18 -1.11
N ALA A 7 -12.52 -3.17 -0.24
CA ALA A 7 -13.02 -1.82 -0.50
C ALA A 7 -12.34 -1.19 -1.72
N PHE A 8 -11.04 -1.43 -1.90
CA PHE A 8 -10.32 -1.01 -3.10
C PHE A 8 -10.89 -1.67 -4.37
N GLY A 9 -11.10 -2.99 -4.36
CA GLY A 9 -11.73 -3.70 -5.47
C GLY A 9 -13.14 -3.21 -5.81
N GLN A 10 -13.96 -2.94 -4.78
CA GLN A 10 -15.29 -2.36 -4.93
C GLN A 10 -15.26 -0.95 -5.51
N ARG A 11 -14.33 -0.11 -5.04
CA ARG A 11 -14.11 1.24 -5.58
C ARG A 11 -13.81 1.18 -7.08
N LEU A 12 -12.87 0.35 -7.50
CA LEU A 12 -12.53 0.20 -8.92
C LEU A 12 -13.69 -0.34 -9.75
N THR A 13 -14.41 -1.35 -9.22
CA THR A 13 -15.58 -1.91 -9.89
C THR A 13 -16.66 -0.84 -10.12
N SER A 14 -16.90 0.03 -9.12
CA SER A 14 -17.83 1.16 -9.27
C SER A 14 -17.39 2.19 -10.33
N GLN A 15 -16.09 2.28 -10.60
CA GLN A 15 -15.48 3.09 -11.66
C GLN A 15 -15.42 2.36 -13.01
N ARG A 16 -16.13 1.24 -13.17
CA ARG A 16 -16.14 0.39 -14.37
C ARG A 16 -14.76 -0.22 -14.70
N LYS A 17 -13.96 -0.45 -13.68
CA LYS A 17 -12.67 -1.15 -13.73
C LYS A 17 -12.76 -2.40 -12.83
N PRO A 18 -13.30 -3.52 -13.33
CA PRO A 18 -13.38 -4.75 -12.56
C PRO A 18 -12.02 -5.11 -11.96
N CYS A 19 -12.00 -5.49 -10.70
CA CYS A 19 -10.78 -5.75 -9.94
C CYS A 19 -10.91 -7.07 -9.20
N ILE A 20 -9.87 -7.90 -9.27
CA ILE A 20 -9.81 -9.23 -8.64
C ILE A 20 -10.06 -9.19 -7.12
N PHE A 21 -9.76 -8.09 -6.45
CA PHE A 21 -10.04 -7.97 -5.01
C PHE A 21 -11.52 -7.88 -4.67
N ASN A 22 -12.41 -7.72 -5.66
CA ASN A 22 -13.85 -7.83 -5.45
C ASN A 22 -14.29 -9.28 -5.16
N GLU A 23 -13.45 -10.27 -5.48
CA GLU A 23 -13.67 -11.68 -5.11
C GLU A 23 -13.46 -11.93 -3.61
N LEU A 24 -12.78 -11.03 -2.88
CA LEU A 24 -12.63 -11.16 -1.44
C LEU A 24 -13.99 -11.07 -0.75
N LYS A 25 -14.28 -12.07 0.10
CA LYS A 25 -15.42 -12.05 1.00
C LYS A 25 -15.20 -11.05 2.15
N PRO A 26 -16.26 -10.50 2.75
CA PRO A 26 -16.18 -9.87 4.05
C PRO A 26 -15.46 -10.77 5.07
N VAL A 27 -14.61 -10.21 5.93
CA VAL A 27 -13.74 -11.00 6.81
C VAL A 27 -14.50 -11.98 7.71
N TYR A 28 -15.71 -11.62 8.16
CA TYR A 28 -16.52 -12.47 9.04
C TYR A 28 -17.09 -13.72 8.34
N GLU A 29 -16.97 -13.83 7.01
CA GLU A 29 -17.45 -14.98 6.23
C GLU A 29 -16.36 -16.06 6.04
N TYR A 30 -15.11 -15.77 6.40
CA TYR A 30 -14.06 -16.80 6.45
C TYR A 30 -14.14 -17.59 7.74
N VAL A 31 -13.73 -18.86 7.68
CA VAL A 31 -13.71 -19.75 8.84
C VAL A 31 -12.69 -19.26 9.88
N ASP A 32 -11.52 -18.88 9.41
CA ASP A 32 -10.42 -18.35 10.22
C ASP A 32 -9.46 -17.51 9.36
N LEU A 33 -8.36 -17.06 9.99
CA LEU A 33 -7.33 -16.29 9.30
C LEU A 33 -6.62 -17.11 8.20
N ALA A 34 -6.44 -18.42 8.40
CA ALA A 34 -5.73 -19.26 7.45
C ALA A 34 -6.52 -19.40 6.15
N ASP A 35 -7.84 -19.58 6.25
CA ASP A 35 -8.77 -19.60 5.11
C ASP A 35 -8.72 -18.27 4.33
N ALA A 36 -8.80 -17.13 5.03
CA ALA A 36 -8.69 -15.81 4.39
C ALA A 36 -7.35 -15.59 3.68
N VAL A 37 -6.23 -15.99 4.31
CA VAL A 37 -4.88 -15.90 3.72
C VAL A 37 -4.73 -16.82 2.51
N GLN A 38 -5.26 -18.05 2.57
CA GLN A 38 -5.23 -18.99 1.46
C GLN A 38 -5.99 -18.44 0.25
N HIS A 39 -7.17 -17.87 0.48
CA HIS A 39 -7.94 -17.21 -0.59
C HIS A 39 -7.15 -16.04 -1.19
N LEU A 40 -6.56 -15.17 -0.37
CA LEU A 40 -5.76 -14.05 -0.86
C LEU A 40 -4.55 -14.49 -1.68
N LYS A 41 -3.84 -15.55 -1.25
CA LYS A 41 -2.73 -16.13 -2.00
C LYS A 41 -3.17 -16.68 -3.36
N ALA A 42 -4.34 -17.31 -3.44
CA ALA A 42 -4.90 -17.78 -4.70
C ALA A 42 -5.18 -16.61 -5.66
N LEU A 43 -5.76 -15.50 -5.17
CA LEU A 43 -5.94 -14.28 -5.95
C LEU A 43 -4.59 -13.68 -6.38
N GLY A 44 -3.59 -13.69 -5.51
CA GLY A 44 -2.23 -13.25 -5.83
C GLY A 44 -1.58 -14.07 -6.95
N ALA A 45 -1.77 -15.39 -6.96
CA ALA A 45 -1.28 -16.26 -8.02
C ALA A 45 -1.98 -16.00 -9.36
N ILE A 46 -3.29 -15.76 -9.35
CA ILE A 46 -4.04 -15.34 -10.54
C ILE A 46 -3.51 -14.00 -11.03
N LEU A 47 -3.28 -13.04 -10.15
CA LEU A 47 -2.79 -11.71 -10.51
C LEU A 47 -1.41 -11.73 -11.18
N GLN A 48 -0.54 -12.67 -10.80
CA GLN A 48 0.76 -12.87 -11.47
C GLN A 48 0.61 -13.38 -12.91
N GLN A 49 -0.43 -14.18 -13.19
CA GLN A 49 -0.71 -14.74 -14.52
C GLN A 49 -1.58 -13.81 -15.38
N HIS A 50 -2.46 -13.06 -14.73
CA HIS A 50 -3.50 -12.23 -15.31
C HIS A 50 -3.49 -10.81 -14.69
N PRO A 51 -2.41 -10.05 -14.89
CA PRO A 51 -2.23 -8.72 -14.30
C PRO A 51 -3.34 -7.72 -14.69
N GLU A 52 -4.00 -7.93 -15.83
CA GLU A 52 -5.14 -7.15 -16.29
C GLU A 52 -6.35 -7.21 -15.34
N GLN A 53 -6.47 -8.26 -14.52
CA GLN A 53 -7.56 -8.40 -13.54
C GLN A 53 -7.43 -7.44 -12.36
N LEU A 54 -6.35 -6.68 -12.25
CA LEU A 54 -6.22 -5.63 -11.24
C LEU A 54 -7.12 -4.43 -11.52
N GLY A 55 -7.56 -4.25 -12.78
CA GLY A 55 -8.42 -3.16 -13.23
C GLY A 55 -7.69 -1.84 -13.49
N ILE A 56 -6.51 -1.62 -12.90
CA ILE A 56 -5.63 -0.49 -13.19
C ILE A 56 -4.26 -1.02 -13.62
N THR A 57 -3.83 -0.64 -14.82
CA THR A 57 -2.51 -0.98 -15.37
C THR A 57 -1.73 0.24 -15.86
N ASP A 58 -2.35 1.43 -15.88
CA ASP A 58 -1.78 2.62 -16.52
C ASP A 58 -0.73 3.36 -15.68
N TYR A 59 -0.65 3.03 -14.39
CA TYR A 59 0.27 3.63 -13.42
C TYR A 59 0.54 2.66 -12.26
N PRO A 60 1.63 2.86 -11.49
CA PRO A 60 1.96 1.99 -10.36
C PRO A 60 0.91 2.11 -9.27
N LEU A 61 0.49 0.99 -8.66
CA LEU A 61 -0.38 1.01 -7.50
C LEU A 61 0.46 0.93 -6.22
N VAL A 62 0.55 2.05 -5.51
CA VAL A 62 1.33 2.17 -4.27
C VAL A 62 0.40 2.21 -3.07
N PHE A 63 0.67 1.37 -2.08
CA PHE A 63 0.00 1.32 -0.79
C PHE A 63 0.92 1.95 0.26
N GLY A 64 0.48 3.04 0.87
CA GLY A 64 1.22 3.77 1.90
C GLY A 64 0.98 3.18 3.29
N PHE A 65 2.04 2.76 3.97
CA PHE A 65 1.97 2.21 5.33
C PHE A 65 2.54 3.20 6.33
N ALA A 66 1.68 4.05 6.88
CA ALA A 66 2.02 5.00 7.93
C ALA A 66 1.91 4.34 9.32
N GLY A 67 3.03 3.81 9.82
CA GLY A 67 3.12 3.17 11.14
C GLY A 67 3.53 1.70 11.05
N LEU A 68 4.68 1.37 11.65
CA LEU A 68 5.33 0.06 11.57
C LEU A 68 5.32 -0.68 12.92
N GLY A 69 4.32 -0.39 13.78
CA GLY A 69 4.08 -1.17 15.00
C GLY A 69 3.33 -2.48 14.69
N ASN A 70 2.88 -3.19 15.72
CA ASN A 70 2.25 -4.52 15.58
C ASN A 70 1.11 -4.58 14.55
N VAL A 71 0.23 -3.56 14.53
CA VAL A 71 -0.88 -3.50 13.55
C VAL A 71 -0.37 -3.30 12.13
N GLY A 72 0.62 -2.42 11.94
CA GLY A 72 1.23 -2.19 10.64
C GLY A 72 1.97 -3.42 10.13
N GLN A 73 2.68 -4.11 11.01
CA GLN A 73 3.37 -5.36 10.68
C GLN A 73 2.38 -6.45 10.26
N GLY A 74 1.29 -6.66 11.00
CA GLY A 74 0.25 -7.60 10.60
C GLY A 74 -0.42 -7.21 9.26
N ALA A 75 -0.58 -5.91 8.99
CA ALA A 75 -1.09 -5.46 7.71
C ALA A 75 -0.13 -5.76 6.54
N LEU A 76 1.19 -5.60 6.76
CA LEU A 76 2.24 -5.92 5.80
C LEU A 76 2.32 -7.43 5.54
N GLU A 77 2.26 -8.27 6.57
CA GLU A 77 2.28 -9.73 6.43
C GLU A 77 1.13 -10.24 5.54
N ILE A 78 -0.06 -9.66 5.68
CA ILE A 78 -1.19 -9.98 4.80
C ILE A 78 -0.96 -9.44 3.39
N PHE A 79 -0.45 -8.21 3.24
CA PHE A 79 -0.17 -7.63 1.93
C PHE A 79 0.90 -8.41 1.16
N ASP A 80 1.89 -8.96 1.85
CA ASP A 80 2.98 -9.76 1.29
C ASP A 80 2.55 -11.13 0.75
N CYS A 81 1.28 -11.51 0.93
CA CYS A 81 0.69 -12.66 0.25
C CYS A 81 0.41 -12.39 -1.26
N LEU A 82 0.55 -11.14 -1.71
CA LEU A 82 0.35 -10.68 -3.08
C LEU A 82 1.70 -10.48 -3.80
N PRO A 83 1.73 -10.31 -5.13
CA PRO A 83 2.93 -9.92 -5.87
C PRO A 83 3.36 -8.48 -5.53
N THR A 84 4.05 -8.31 -4.40
CA THR A 84 4.45 -6.99 -3.90
C THR A 84 5.91 -6.66 -4.10
N GLN A 85 6.21 -5.37 -4.20
CA GLN A 85 7.56 -4.83 -4.15
C GLN A 85 7.61 -3.62 -3.21
N GLU A 86 8.65 -3.51 -2.38
CA GLU A 86 8.87 -2.33 -1.56
C GLU A 86 9.45 -1.17 -2.39
N VAL A 87 8.97 0.04 -2.15
CA VAL A 87 9.48 1.27 -2.75
C VAL A 87 9.70 2.33 -1.67
N LEU A 88 10.86 2.99 -1.71
CA LEU A 88 11.15 4.08 -0.78
C LEU A 88 10.35 5.34 -1.16
N PRO A 89 9.97 6.18 -0.18
CA PRO A 89 9.28 7.45 -0.47
C PRO A 89 10.03 8.32 -1.47
N THR A 90 11.36 8.33 -1.40
CA THR A 90 12.25 9.07 -2.30
C THR A 90 12.29 8.53 -3.73
N GLN A 91 11.81 7.31 -3.97
CA GLN A 91 11.81 6.65 -5.29
C GLN A 91 10.45 6.72 -5.98
N LEU A 92 9.41 7.26 -5.34
CA LEU A 92 8.05 7.29 -5.87
C LEU A 92 7.95 8.07 -7.19
N ALA A 93 8.59 9.23 -7.30
CA ALA A 93 8.59 10.01 -8.53
C ALA A 93 9.20 9.22 -9.70
N ASP A 94 10.35 8.60 -9.48
CA ASP A 94 11.06 7.80 -10.49
C ASP A 94 10.28 6.55 -10.88
N LEU A 95 9.57 5.93 -9.94
CA LEU A 95 8.70 4.78 -10.20
C LEU A 95 7.60 5.15 -11.21
N PHE A 96 6.95 6.30 -11.03
CA PHE A 96 5.88 6.77 -11.91
C PHE A 96 6.39 7.23 -13.28
N GLN A 97 7.62 7.76 -13.35
CA GLN A 97 8.25 8.20 -14.59
C GLN A 97 8.78 7.03 -15.42
N SER A 98 9.56 6.15 -14.81
CA SER A 98 10.25 5.06 -15.51
C SER A 98 9.30 3.94 -15.94
N ARG A 99 8.27 3.67 -15.13
CA ARG A 99 7.32 2.56 -15.32
C ARG A 99 8.00 1.20 -15.53
N ASN A 100 9.21 1.05 -14.99
CA ASN A 100 10.02 -0.15 -15.17
C ASN A 100 9.73 -1.17 -14.06
N TYR A 101 8.61 -1.88 -14.19
CA TYR A 101 8.21 -2.94 -13.28
C TYR A 101 7.31 -3.96 -13.98
N SER A 102 7.24 -5.17 -13.42
CA SER A 102 6.39 -6.23 -13.94
C SER A 102 4.90 -5.85 -13.81
N PRO A 103 4.06 -6.07 -14.83
CA PRO A 103 2.62 -5.91 -14.71
C PRO A 103 2.05 -6.70 -13.53
N GLY A 104 1.02 -6.15 -12.87
CA GLY A 104 0.41 -6.77 -11.69
C GLY A 104 1.20 -6.59 -10.39
N THR A 105 2.37 -5.95 -10.42
CA THR A 105 3.13 -5.60 -9.20
C THR A 105 2.38 -4.57 -8.37
N LEU A 106 2.23 -4.84 -7.09
CA LEU A 106 1.71 -3.92 -6.09
C LEU A 106 2.88 -3.34 -5.29
N PHE A 107 2.92 -2.03 -5.12
CA PHE A 107 3.98 -1.39 -4.37
C PHE A 107 3.55 -1.15 -2.93
N LYS A 108 4.42 -1.46 -1.98
CA LYS A 108 4.27 -1.05 -0.58
C LYS A 108 5.31 0.03 -0.27
N CYS A 109 4.85 1.15 0.25
CA CYS A 109 5.72 2.26 0.67
C CYS A 109 5.64 2.40 2.20
N LEU A 110 6.73 2.07 2.89
CA LEU A 110 6.80 2.15 4.34
C LEU A 110 7.12 3.59 4.74
N LEU A 111 6.17 4.27 5.38
CA LEU A 111 6.28 5.68 5.73
C LEU A 111 6.68 5.82 7.20
N ARG A 112 7.97 6.06 7.45
CA ARG A 112 8.49 6.34 8.80
C ARG A 112 8.29 7.81 9.15
N LYS A 113 8.41 8.15 10.43
CA LYS A 113 8.40 9.55 10.89
C LYS A 113 9.48 10.39 10.20
N SER A 114 10.67 9.82 9.99
CA SER A 114 11.76 10.44 9.23
C SER A 114 11.41 10.71 7.77
N ASP A 115 10.49 9.96 7.19
CA ASP A 115 10.06 10.13 5.81
C ASP A 115 8.95 11.19 5.71
N LEU A 116 8.19 11.40 6.79
CA LEU A 116 6.98 12.22 6.78
C LEU A 116 7.09 13.57 7.47
N LEU A 117 8.07 13.76 8.36
CA LEU A 117 8.12 14.93 9.24
C LEU A 117 9.37 15.76 9.02
N ARG A 118 9.20 17.08 9.02
CA ARG A 118 10.29 18.05 8.85
C ARG A 118 10.17 19.16 9.88
N ASN A 119 11.29 19.56 10.46
CA ASN A 119 11.41 20.80 11.23
C ASN A 119 11.63 22.01 10.30
N SER A 120 11.85 23.21 10.87
CA SER A 120 12.13 24.43 10.11
C SER A 120 13.40 24.37 9.26
N LEU A 121 14.34 23.47 9.58
CA LEU A 121 15.58 23.22 8.84
C LEU A 121 15.45 22.12 7.78
N GLN A 122 14.22 21.64 7.50
CA GLN A 122 13.95 20.56 6.57
C GLN A 122 14.62 19.23 6.96
N GLN A 123 14.73 18.97 8.26
CA GLN A 123 15.34 17.75 8.81
C GLN A 123 14.39 17.01 9.75
N PHE A 124 14.70 15.74 10.01
CA PHE A 124 14.07 14.95 11.06
C PHE A 124 15.11 14.54 12.09
N ASP A 125 14.88 14.91 13.35
CA ASP A 125 15.62 14.40 14.50
C ASP A 125 14.66 13.72 15.48
N VAL A 126 14.99 12.49 15.89
CA VAL A 126 14.11 11.67 16.71
C VAL A 126 14.01 12.17 18.16
N GLN A 127 15.10 12.74 18.70
CA GLN A 127 15.14 13.22 20.09
C GLN A 127 14.43 14.57 20.19
N ASP A 128 14.70 15.48 19.26
CA ASP A 128 14.02 16.77 19.18
C ASP A 128 12.53 16.59 18.90
N TYR A 129 12.13 15.68 18.00
CA TYR A 129 10.70 15.37 17.79
C TYR A 129 10.03 14.84 19.05
N ALA A 130 10.72 14.03 19.86
CA ALA A 130 10.16 13.51 21.11
C ALA A 130 9.94 14.62 22.15
N ALA A 131 10.82 15.61 22.22
CA ALA A 131 10.72 16.74 23.15
C ALA A 131 9.78 17.85 22.65
N HIS A 132 9.78 18.10 21.34
CA HIS A 132 9.14 19.25 20.70
C HIS A 132 8.39 18.89 19.41
N PRO A 133 7.36 18.01 19.46
CA PRO A 133 6.66 17.54 18.27
C PRO A 133 5.96 18.68 17.50
N SER A 134 5.61 19.78 18.17
CA SER A 134 5.00 20.98 17.56
C SER A 134 5.93 21.73 16.61
N HIS A 135 7.25 21.47 16.64
CA HIS A 135 8.20 22.06 15.69
C HIS A 135 8.20 21.37 14.32
N TYR A 136 7.49 20.25 14.20
CA TYR A 136 7.47 19.43 13.00
C TYR A 136 6.17 19.60 12.24
N HIS A 137 6.27 19.68 10.92
CA HIS A 137 5.14 19.62 10.00
C HIS A 137 5.26 18.39 9.10
N SER A 138 4.14 17.96 8.52
CA SER A 138 4.10 16.80 7.64
C SER A 138 4.36 17.17 6.19
N ILE A 139 5.19 16.38 5.51
CA ILE A 139 5.38 16.40 4.05
C ILE A 139 4.58 15.30 3.34
N LEU A 140 3.66 14.62 4.06
CA LEU A 140 2.77 13.64 3.45
C LEU A 140 2.01 14.19 2.22
N PRO A 141 1.53 15.46 2.21
CA PRO A 141 0.85 16.02 1.02
C PRO A 141 1.64 15.91 -0.28
N ASP A 142 2.97 15.98 -0.21
CA ASP A 142 3.86 15.88 -1.38
C ASP A 142 3.97 14.45 -1.90
N LEU A 143 3.72 13.46 -1.04
CA LEU A 143 3.73 12.03 -1.38
C LEU A 143 2.37 11.52 -1.87
N LEU A 144 1.27 12.16 -1.45
CA LEU A 144 -0.10 11.74 -1.80
C LEU A 144 -0.35 11.53 -3.30
N PRO A 145 0.20 12.33 -4.24
CA PRO A 145 0.02 12.09 -5.66
C PRO A 145 0.52 10.72 -6.15
N TYR A 146 1.40 10.07 -5.38
CA TYR A 146 1.98 8.78 -5.71
C TYR A 146 1.38 7.61 -4.91
N ILE A 147 0.49 7.88 -3.94
CA ILE A 147 -0.11 6.87 -3.06
C ILE A 147 -1.55 6.59 -3.51
N SER A 148 -1.84 5.32 -3.81
CA SER A 148 -3.15 4.87 -4.30
C SER A 148 -4.11 4.48 -3.18
N VAL A 149 -3.56 3.98 -2.06
CA VAL A 149 -4.26 3.49 -0.87
C VAL A 149 -3.47 3.85 0.38
#